data_AF-A0A9D1MD95-F1
#
_entry.id   AF-A0A9D1MD95-F1
#
_cell.length_a   1.000
_cell.length_b   1.000
_cell.length_c   1.000
_cell.angle_alpha   90.00
_cell.angle_beta   90.00
_cell.angle_gamma   90.00
#
_symmetry.space_group_name_H-M   'P 1'
#
loop_
_entity.id
_entity.type
_entity.pdbx_description
1 polymer ?
#
loop_
_entity_poly.entity_id
_entity_poly.type
_entity_poly.pdbx_seq_one_letter_code
_entity_poly.pdbx_strand_id
1 'polypeptide(L)' 'MMDTLFNEEQVLDAYGTEKYNEGLDKGRNEGITEGVLRTLKNLMAALGLTAEKALSASGVPESEWKYYLPQLR' A
#
# COMPACT_ATOMS: atom_id res chain seq x y z
N MET A 1 30.45 14.78 -31.37
CA MET A 1 30.43 14.76 -29.89
C MET A 1 28.96 14.82 -29.49
N MET A 2 28.55 14.08 -28.46
CA MET A 2 27.14 13.85 -28.14
C MET A 2 26.58 15.05 -27.37
N ASP A 3 25.69 15.82 -28.01
CA ASP A 3 24.98 16.94 -27.39
C ASP A 3 23.80 16.39 -26.57
N THR A 4 23.98 16.20 -25.27
CA THR A 4 22.86 15.91 -24.37
C THR A 4 23.07 16.62 -23.05
N LEU A 5 22.43 17.77 -22.88
CA LEU A 5 22.18 18.34 -21.55
C LEU A 5 20.80 19.00 -21.58
N PHE A 6 19.82 18.30 -21.01
CA PHE A 6 18.56 18.91 -20.60
C PHE A 6 18.86 20.16 -19.76
N ASN A 7 18.08 21.22 -19.94
CA ASN A 7 18.27 22.41 -19.11
C ASN A 7 17.80 22.14 -17.66
N GLU A 8 18.26 22.94 -16.70
CA GLU A 8 18.00 22.72 -15.26
C GLU A 8 16.49 22.69 -14.93
N GLU A 9 15.70 23.49 -15.65
CA GLU A 9 14.24 23.56 -15.53
C GLU A 9 13.58 22.22 -15.92
N GLN A 10 13.98 21.62 -17.05
CA GLN A 10 13.48 20.32 -17.51
C GLN A 10 13.80 19.19 -16.52
N VAL A 11 14.96 19.26 -15.85
CA VAL A 11 15.36 18.27 -14.84
C VAL A 11 14.50 18.41 -13.57
N LEU A 12 14.26 19.64 -13.12
CA LEU A 12 13.45 19.93 -11.93
C LEU A 12 11.98 19.53 -12.12
N ASP A 13 11.39 19.81 -13.28
CA ASP A 13 10.01 19.43 -13.61
C ASP A 13 9.81 17.91 -13.67
N ALA A 14 10.77 17.20 -14.27
CA ALA A 14 10.76 15.73 -14.31
C ALA A 14 10.83 15.14 -12.90
N TYR A 15 11.71 15.68 -12.04
CA TYR A 15 11.84 15.26 -10.64
C TYR A 15 10.56 15.53 -9.83
N GLY A 16 9.95 16.72 -10.01
CA GLY A 16 8.68 17.05 -9.36
C GLY A 16 7.54 16.10 -9.76
N THR A 17 7.47 15.76 -11.04
CA THR A 17 6.48 14.81 -11.58
C THR A 17 6.69 13.41 -11.00
N GLU A 18 7.94 12.94 -10.92
CA GLU A 18 8.27 11.66 -10.30
C GLU A 18 7.83 11.61 -8.84
N LYS A 19 8.15 12.65 -8.05
CA LYS A 19 7.76 12.72 -6.63
C LYS A 19 6.26 12.80 -6.40
N TYR A 20 5.54 13.50 -7.28
CA TYR A 20 4.09 13.51 -7.23
C TYR A 20 3.50 12.11 -7.45
N ASN A 21 3.97 11.39 -8.47
CA ASN A 21 3.52 10.03 -8.76
C ASN A 21 3.88 9.05 -7.64
N GLU A 22 5.10 9.11 -7.10
CA GLU A 22 5.51 8.33 -5.91
C GLU A 22 4.56 8.58 -4.72
N GLY A 23 4.16 9.83 -4.51
CA GLY A 23 3.23 10.21 -3.44
C GLY A 23 1.84 9.62 -3.62
N LEU A 24 1.29 9.67 -4.84
CA LEU A 24 0.01 9.06 -5.17
C LEU A 24 0.02 7.54 -4.98
N ASP A 25 1.08 6.86 -5.42
CA ASP A 25 1.20 5.41 -5.29
C ASP A 25 1.31 4.97 -3.83
N LYS A 26 2.09 5.71 -3.01
CA LYS A 26 2.16 5.47 -1.56
C LYS A 26 0.79 5.64 -0.91
N GLY A 27 0.12 6.75 -1.15
CA GLY A 27 -1.22 7.01 -0.57
C GLY A 27 -2.26 5.97 -0.97
N ARG A 28 -2.24 5.52 -2.23
CA ARG A 28 -3.12 4.44 -2.71
C ARG A 28 -2.85 3.12 -1.97
N ASN A 29 -1.58 2.75 -1.81
CA ASN A 29 -1.20 1.51 -1.13
C ASN A 29 -1.53 1.55 0.37
N GLU A 30 -1.31 2.68 1.03
CA GLU A 30 -1.70 2.90 2.44
C GLU A 30 -3.21 2.78 2.62
N GLY A 31 -4.00 3.46 1.76
CA GLY A 31 -5.46 3.39 1.84
C GLY A 31 -6.03 1.99 1.60
N ILE A 32 -5.45 1.22 0.68
CA ILE A 32 -5.81 -0.20 0.48
C ILE A 32 -5.50 -1.00 1.76
N THR A 33 -4.31 -0.82 2.34
CA THR A 33 -3.88 -1.51 3.55
C THR A 33 -4.83 -1.23 4.72
N GLU A 34 -5.17 0.04 4.95
CA GLU A 34 -6.12 0.43 6.00
C GLU A 34 -7.53 -0.15 5.78
N GLY A 35 -8.01 -0.16 4.53
CA GLY A 35 -9.30 -0.75 4.17
C GLY A 35 -9.36 -2.25 4.46
N VAL A 36 -8.29 -2.97 4.12
CA VAL A 36 -8.15 -4.41 4.42
C VAL A 36 -8.13 -4.64 5.92
N LEU A 37 -7.31 -3.89 6.68
CA LEU A 37 -7.23 -4.03 8.13
C LEU A 37 -8.55 -3.74 8.83
N ARG A 38 -9.28 -2.71 8.39
CA ARG A 38 -10.61 -2.41 8.93
C ARG A 38 -11.58 -3.57 8.70
N THR A 39 -11.55 -4.16 7.50
CA THR A 39 -12.38 -5.32 7.17
C THR A 39 -12.04 -6.52 8.05
N LEU A 40 -10.75 -6.82 8.22
CA LEU A 40 -10.26 -7.92 9.05
C LEU A 40 -10.66 -7.75 10.53
N LYS A 41 -10.46 -6.55 11.09
CA LYS A 41 -10.88 -6.23 12.48
C LYS A 41 -12.38 -6.38 12.66
N ASN A 42 -13.17 -5.95 11.68
CA ASN A 42 -14.63 -6.12 11.72
C ASN A 42 -15.04 -7.60 11.69
N LEU A 43 -14.39 -8.43 10.86
CA LEU A 43 -14.63 -9.88 10.84
C LEU A 43 -14.29 -10.52 12.19
N MET A 44 -13.16 -10.14 12.81
CA MET A 44 -12.77 -10.61 14.14
C MET A 44 -13.80 -10.21 15.20
N ALA A 45 -14.22 -8.95 15.22
CA ALA A 45 -15.13 -8.43 16.24
C ALA A 45 -16.57 -8.95 16.07
N ALA A 46 -17.09 -8.98 14.84
CA ALA A 46 -18.49 -9.34 14.58
C ALA A 46 -18.73 -10.85 14.61
N LEU A 47 -17.74 -11.65 14.21
CA LEU A 47 -17.88 -13.11 14.07
C LEU A 47 -17.01 -13.89 15.06
N GLY A 48 -16.24 -13.23 15.93
CA GLY A 48 -15.36 -13.88 16.89
C GLY A 48 -14.20 -14.65 16.23
N LEU A 49 -13.79 -14.26 15.02
CA LEU A 49 -12.73 -14.93 14.29
C LEU A 49 -11.35 -14.58 14.87
N THR A 50 -10.42 -15.54 14.79
CA THR A 50 -9.00 -15.24 14.98
C THR A 50 -8.47 -14.46 13.77
N ALA A 51 -7.31 -13.81 13.91
CA ALA A 51 -6.70 -13.04 12.83
C ALA A 51 -6.48 -13.89 11.56
N GLU A 52 -6.01 -15.13 11.72
CA GLU A 52 -5.78 -16.09 10.63
C GLU A 52 -7.10 -16.47 9.93
N LYS A 53 -8.16 -16.70 10.71
CA LYS A 53 -9.48 -17.01 10.14
C LYS A 53 -10.08 -15.81 9.42
N ALA A 54 -9.89 -14.60 9.94
CA ALA A 54 -10.33 -13.38 9.28
C ALA A 54 -9.58 -13.15 7.95
N LEU A 55 -8.27 -13.39 7.91
CA LEU A 55 -7.43 -13.30 6.71
C LEU A 55 -7.81 -14.34 5.65
N SER A 56 -8.05 -15.58 6.08
CA SER A 56 -8.56 -16.62 5.19
C SER A 56 -9.94 -16.26 4.62
N ALA A 57 -10.85 -15.76 5.46
CA ALA A 57 -12.20 -15.40 5.07
C ALA A 57 -12.29 -14.14 4.19
N SER A 58 -11.33 -13.21 4.30
CA SER A 58 -11.27 -12.01 3.46
C SER A 58 -10.67 -12.24 2.08
N GLY A 59 -10.16 -13.45 1.80
CA GLY A 59 -9.53 -13.81 0.53
C GLY A 59 -8.11 -13.25 0.37
N VAL A 60 -7.47 -12.78 1.44
CA VAL A 60 -6.08 -12.32 1.39
C VAL A 60 -5.16 -13.54 1.17
N PRO A 61 -4.27 -13.53 0.15
CA PRO A 61 -3.35 -14.62 -0.10
C PRO A 61 -2.44 -14.89 1.12
N GLU A 62 -2.18 -16.16 1.46
CA GLU A 62 -1.33 -16.53 2.60
C GLU A 62 0.07 -15.91 2.56
N SER A 63 0.63 -15.71 1.36
CA SER A 63 1.92 -15.03 1.16
C SER A 63 1.96 -13.60 1.70
N GLU A 64 0.80 -12.97 1.83
CA GLU A 64 0.65 -11.60 2.31
C GLU A 64 0.28 -11.51 3.80
N TRP A 65 -0.04 -12.62 4.46
CA TRP A 65 -0.49 -12.60 5.85
C TRP A 65 0.55 -12.01 6.80
N LYS A 66 1.84 -12.22 6.52
CA LYS A 66 2.95 -11.64 7.27
C LYS A 66 2.90 -10.11 7.37
N TYR A 67 2.26 -9.43 6.40
CA TYR A 67 2.12 -7.98 6.41
C TYR A 67 0.99 -7.53 7.35
N TYR A 68 -0.11 -8.29 7.43
CA TYR A 68 -1.31 -7.90 8.18
C TYR A 68 -1.33 -8.44 9.61
N LEU A 69 -0.86 -9.66 9.85
CA LEU A 69 -0.89 -10.32 11.17
C LEU A 69 -0.29 -9.47 12.31
N PRO A 70 0.85 -8.78 12.14
CA PRO A 70 1.41 -7.93 13.21
C PRO A 70 0.48 -6.78 13.63
N GLN A 71 -0.47 -6.40 12.77
CA GLN A 71 -1.36 -5.24 12.94
C GLN A 71 -2.76 -5.63 13.47
N LEU A 72 -3.03 -6.94 13.61
CA LEU A 72 -4.31 -7.52 14.04
C LEU A 72 -4.29 -8.07 15.47
N ARG A 73 -3.30 -7.67 16.27
CA ARG A 73 -3.17 -8.07 17.67
C ARG A 73 -4.19 -7.39 18.57
#